data_AF-A0A6P8DRE7-F1
#
_entry.id   AF-A0A6P8DRE7-F1
#
_cell.length_a   1.000
_cell.length_b   1.000
_cell.length_c   1.000
_cell.angle_alpha   90.00
_cell.angle_beta   90.00
_cell.angle_gamma   90.00
#
_symmetry.space_group_name_H-M   'P 1'
#
loop_
_entity.id
_entity.type
_entity.pdbx_description
1 polymer ?
#
loop_
_entity_poly.entity_id
_entity_poly.type
_entity_poly.pdbx_seq_one_letter_code
_entity_poly.pdbx_strand_id
1 'polypeptide(L)'
;MPCFRADSVWAIADNKRQGYLGFPEFVTAMQVISLAQAGHPITQDLLDAKVDMENLKPPAMEGLEAKLAKKRNKSKTNQHDGGSWFSSKSIEKDKAKSWSMSTQSSKLQPFPTAKGSSSVTSVMDGLKRLYVKKLRPLEATYHFNDFVSPFLTSSDFDAKPMVMLLGQYSTGKTTFIQHMLRNSYPGAQIGPEPTTDRFVVVMSGPDERSIPGNTVAVQADTPFAGLTTFGSAFLSKFQCSQMPHPLLEHVTFVDTPGILSGEKQRDQRAYDFAGVTSWFATKCDLILLLFDPHKLDISDEFRQVISSLHGHDDKIRVVLNKAHQVDTQQLMRVYGALMWSLGKVLNTPEVTRVYIGSFNNRTESEVAAGPLGQELFKKEQEDLLADLNDIPKKSSDHKINEFVKRARAAKIHAHIISHLKKEMPAMMGKSKAQKKLIENLGDEFVKVQNEFHLPPGDFPDVDHFRNVLSGHNLDKFEKLNRKMIQVVDDMLAHDIPELLKYFRNPFG
;
A
#
# COMPACT_ATOMS: atom_id res chain seq x y z
N MET A 1 22.32 40.58 23.31
CA MET A 1 23.17 39.39 23.16
C MET A 1 23.94 39.51 21.85
N PRO A 2 25.22 39.09 21.77
CA PRO A 2 25.91 39.06 20.49
C PRO A 2 25.17 38.11 19.54
N CYS A 3 24.71 38.63 18.39
CA CYS A 3 24.14 37.81 17.33
C CYS A 3 25.24 36.91 16.75
N PHE A 4 25.27 35.65 17.17
CA PHE A 4 26.10 34.63 16.54
C PHE A 4 25.56 34.32 15.14
N ARG A 5 26.44 34.27 14.13
CA ARG A 5 26.04 33.86 12.77
C ARG A 5 25.76 32.36 12.75
N ALA A 6 24.57 31.99 12.29
CA ALA A 6 24.16 30.59 12.12
C ALA A 6 25.15 29.80 11.25
N ASP A 7 25.76 30.45 10.26
CA ASP A 7 26.74 29.87 9.36
C ASP A 7 27.98 29.32 10.10
N SER A 8 28.39 29.96 11.19
CA SER A 8 29.54 29.51 11.99
C SER A 8 29.21 28.27 12.81
N VAL A 9 28.00 28.18 13.38
CA VAL A 9 27.54 26.98 14.10
C VAL A 9 27.40 25.80 13.15
N TRP A 10 26.84 26.06 11.96
CA TRP A 10 26.68 25.04 10.93
C TRP A 10 28.03 24.49 10.46
N ALA A 11 29.01 25.36 10.21
CA ALA A 11 30.34 24.95 9.78
C ALA A 11 31.10 24.11 10.84
N ILE A 12 30.83 24.34 12.13
CA ILE A 12 31.41 23.57 13.24
C ILE A 12 30.71 22.22 13.40
N ALA A 13 29.40 22.18 13.22
CA ALA A 13 28.59 20.97 13.39
C ALA A 13 28.66 20.02 12.18
N ASP A 14 28.71 20.55 10.95
CA ASP A 14 28.86 19.78 9.71
C ASP A 14 30.34 19.46 9.43
N ASN A 15 30.99 18.77 10.37
CA ASN A 15 32.40 18.38 10.24
C ASN A 15 32.66 17.50 8.99
N LYS A 16 31.62 16.81 8.51
CA LYS A 16 31.69 15.95 7.31
C LYS A 16 31.39 16.70 6.00
N ARG A 17 31.02 17.98 6.05
CA ARG A 17 30.65 18.83 4.90
C ARG A 17 29.60 18.21 3.98
N GLN A 18 28.61 17.55 4.56
CA GLN A 18 27.58 16.82 3.80
C GLN A 18 26.39 17.71 3.39
N GLY A 19 26.33 18.95 3.88
CA GLY A 19 25.26 19.89 3.55
C GLY A 19 23.97 19.67 4.33
N TYR A 20 23.94 18.71 5.26
CA TYR A 20 22.87 18.48 6.23
C TYR A 20 23.46 17.98 7.56
N LEU A 21 22.74 18.20 8.67
CA LEU A 21 23.16 17.73 10.00
C LEU A 21 22.39 16.44 10.35
N GLY A 22 23.12 15.34 10.54
CA GLY A 22 22.59 14.13 11.15
C GLY A 22 22.26 14.35 12.63
N PHE A 23 21.66 13.36 13.30
CA PHE A 23 21.31 13.49 14.72
C PHE A 23 22.52 13.83 15.63
N PRO A 24 23.69 13.18 15.48
CA PRO A 24 24.88 13.52 16.25
C PRO A 24 25.37 14.95 15.98
N GLU A 25 25.44 15.34 14.72
CA GLU A 25 25.88 16.67 14.29
C GLU A 25 24.89 17.77 14.74
N PHE A 26 23.59 17.46 14.78
CA PHE A 26 22.56 18.34 15.33
C PHE A 26 22.73 18.54 16.84
N VAL A 27 23.04 17.48 17.60
CA VAL A 27 23.31 17.59 19.04
C VAL A 27 24.53 18.48 19.28
N THR A 28 25.61 18.30 18.51
CA THR A 28 26.79 19.17 18.56
C THR A 28 26.44 20.62 18.26
N ALA A 29 25.60 20.89 17.24
CA ALA A 29 25.14 22.24 16.93
C ALA A 29 24.40 22.89 18.11
N MET A 30 23.51 22.14 18.78
CA MET A 30 22.76 22.63 19.94
C MET A 30 23.67 22.90 21.15
N GLN A 31 24.70 22.08 21.35
CA GLN A 31 25.70 22.26 22.41
C GLN A 31 26.54 23.52 22.17
N VAL A 32 27.00 23.74 20.93
CA VAL A 32 27.73 24.95 20.53
C VAL A 32 26.89 26.20 20.79
N ILE A 33 25.61 26.19 20.46
CA ILE A 33 24.69 27.32 20.71
C ILE A 33 24.54 27.56 22.22
N SER A 34 24.41 26.50 23.01
CA SER A 34 24.25 26.60 24.47
C SER A 34 25.49 27.18 25.14
N LEU A 35 26.69 26.76 24.72
CA LEU A 35 27.97 27.30 25.20
C LEU A 35 28.15 28.78 24.80
N ALA A 36 27.78 29.15 23.57
CA ALA A 36 27.80 30.54 23.12
C ALA A 36 26.86 31.43 23.96
N GLN A 37 25.66 30.94 24.26
CA GLN A 37 24.67 31.67 25.07
C GLN A 37 25.09 31.80 26.54
N ALA A 38 25.86 30.84 27.05
CA ALA A 38 26.47 30.89 28.38
C ALA A 38 27.72 31.79 28.45
N GLY A 39 28.19 32.33 27.31
CA GLY A 39 29.32 33.26 27.24
C GLY A 39 30.70 32.60 27.17
N HIS A 40 30.76 31.29 26.88
CA HIS A 40 32.04 30.59 26.71
C HIS A 40 32.63 30.82 25.30
N PRO A 41 33.96 30.96 25.17
CA PRO A 41 34.62 31.02 23.86
C PRO A 41 34.48 29.67 23.15
N ILE A 42 34.07 29.68 21.87
CA ILE A 42 33.91 28.46 21.08
C ILE A 42 35.25 28.18 20.39
N THR A 43 36.03 27.26 20.94
CA THR A 43 37.21 26.66 20.29
C THR A 43 36.97 25.17 20.05
N GLN A 44 37.58 24.63 18.99
CA GLN A 44 37.41 23.23 18.59
C GLN A 44 37.83 22.26 19.72
N ASP A 45 38.81 22.66 20.53
CA ASP A 45 39.33 21.91 21.68
C ASP A 45 38.32 21.75 22.85
N LEU A 46 37.29 22.60 22.95
CA LEU A 46 36.26 22.53 23.99
C LEU A 46 35.16 21.50 23.71
N LEU A 47 35.03 21.04 22.46
CA LEU A 47 34.07 20.01 22.06
C LEU A 47 34.60 18.58 22.33
N ASP A 48 35.92 18.42 22.38
CA ASP A 48 36.59 17.14 22.68
C ASP A 48 36.91 16.96 24.17
N ALA A 49 37.02 18.06 24.93
CA ALA A 49 37.10 18.00 26.37
C ALA A 49 35.74 17.57 26.94
N LYS A 50 35.71 16.56 27.81
CA LYS A 50 34.55 16.22 28.65
C LYS A 50 34.22 17.40 29.59
N VAL A 51 33.63 18.45 29.05
CA VAL A 51 32.95 19.48 29.82
C VAL A 51 31.72 18.81 30.43
N ASP A 52 31.45 19.03 31.73
CA ASP A 52 30.28 18.48 32.42
C ASP A 52 28.97 18.99 31.77
N MET A 53 28.50 18.25 30.77
CA MET A 53 27.35 18.56 29.93
C MET A 53 26.00 18.44 30.66
N GLU A 54 25.97 17.86 31.87
CA GLU A 54 24.73 17.65 32.64
C GLU A 54 24.16 18.95 33.24
N ASN A 55 24.98 20.01 33.34
CA ASN A 55 24.58 21.30 33.95
C ASN A 55 24.32 22.43 32.93
N LEU A 56 24.43 22.18 31.62
CA LEU A 56 24.17 23.19 30.60
C LEU A 56 22.68 23.30 30.29
N LYS A 57 22.13 24.52 30.43
CA LYS A 57 20.75 24.80 30.05
C LYS A 57 20.58 24.66 28.53
N PRO A 58 19.48 24.05 28.06
CA PRO A 58 19.17 23.98 26.63
C PRO A 58 19.17 25.36 25.98
N PRO A 59 19.49 25.45 24.68
CA PRO A 59 19.64 26.73 24.02
C PRO A 59 18.29 27.46 23.96
N ALA A 60 18.28 28.72 24.36
CA ALA A 60 17.12 29.58 24.25
C ALA A 60 16.90 29.93 22.78
N MET A 61 15.78 29.47 22.20
CA MET A 61 15.39 29.79 20.82
C MET A 61 14.22 30.77 20.82
N GLU A 62 14.45 31.95 20.23
CA GLU A 62 13.43 32.98 20.10
C GLU A 62 12.23 32.42 19.30
N GLY A 63 11.02 32.49 19.88
CA GLY A 63 9.78 31.97 19.26
C GLY A 63 9.39 30.52 19.63
N LEU A 64 10.24 29.75 20.32
CA LEU A 64 9.89 28.40 20.80
C LEU A 64 9.00 28.45 22.05
N GLU A 65 9.29 29.38 22.97
CA GLU A 65 8.53 29.64 24.20
C GLU A 65 7.06 30.02 23.92
N ALA A 66 6.83 30.85 22.90
CA ALA A 66 5.48 31.25 22.47
C ALA A 66 4.65 30.08 21.92
N LYS A 67 5.30 29.08 21.31
CA LYS A 67 4.65 27.85 20.82
C LYS A 67 4.35 26.86 21.95
N LEU A 68 5.21 26.79 22.96
CA LEU A 68 5.01 25.94 24.15
C LEU A 68 3.93 26.50 25.08
N ALA A 69 3.85 27.82 25.27
CA ALA A 69 2.79 28.47 26.05
C ALA A 69 1.39 28.28 25.43
N LYS A 70 1.28 28.33 24.10
CA LYS A 70 0.03 28.03 23.37
C LYS A 70 -0.45 26.58 23.55
N LYS A 71 0.46 25.63 23.74
CA LYS A 71 0.14 24.22 23.97
C LYS A 71 -0.39 23.97 25.39
N ARG A 72 0.10 24.73 26.39
CA ARG A 72 -0.27 24.61 27.81
C ARG A 72 -1.62 25.25 28.15
N ASN A 73 -2.08 26.25 27.40
CA ASN A 73 -3.40 26.88 27.60
C ASN A 73 -4.57 26.09 26.98
N LYS A 74 -4.30 25.08 26.14
CA LYS A 74 -5.36 24.26 25.52
C LYS A 74 -5.81 23.07 26.40
N SER A 75 -5.11 22.80 27.51
CA SER A 75 -5.37 21.67 28.41
C SER A 75 -6.01 22.04 29.76
N LYS A 76 -6.46 23.29 29.95
CA LYS A 76 -7.08 23.76 31.22
C LYS A 76 -8.57 24.11 31.16
N THR A 77 -9.23 23.98 30.02
CA THR A 77 -10.69 24.12 29.91
C THR A 77 -11.34 22.75 29.71
N ASN A 78 -11.47 22.00 30.81
CA ASN A 78 -12.48 20.97 31.03
C ASN A 78 -12.39 20.52 32.49
N GLN A 79 -13.02 21.27 33.41
CA GLN A 79 -13.59 20.74 34.65
C GLN A 79 -14.38 21.83 35.41
N HIS A 80 -15.65 21.48 35.68
CA HIS A 80 -16.59 22.00 36.67
C HIS A 80 -17.17 23.43 36.54
N ASP A 81 -18.45 23.47 36.13
CA ASP A 81 -19.40 24.54 36.47
C ASP A 81 -20.30 24.10 37.63
N GLY A 82 -20.48 25.01 38.59
CA GLY A 82 -21.52 24.99 39.61
C GLY A 82 -21.63 26.40 40.20
N GLY A 83 -22.79 27.06 40.00
CA GLY A 83 -23.18 28.25 40.74
C GLY A 83 -23.56 29.48 39.90
N SER A 84 -24.87 29.75 39.87
CA SER A 84 -25.55 30.94 39.33
C SER A 84 -25.29 32.21 40.15
N TRP A 85 -25.10 33.39 39.52
CA TRP A 85 -25.94 34.58 39.77
C TRP A 85 -25.70 35.76 38.79
N PHE A 86 -26.74 36.60 38.66
CA PHE A 86 -27.05 37.68 37.70
C PHE A 86 -25.96 38.74 37.40
N SER A 87 -25.96 39.28 36.17
CA SER A 87 -26.65 40.55 35.83
C SER A 87 -26.28 41.09 34.45
N SER A 88 -27.30 41.56 33.75
CA SER A 88 -27.36 42.22 32.45
C SER A 88 -26.73 43.62 32.44
N LYS A 89 -26.09 43.99 31.31
CA LYS A 89 -26.15 45.33 30.72
C LYS A 89 -25.67 45.36 29.26
N SER A 90 -26.25 46.30 28.53
CA SER A 90 -26.45 46.42 27.09
C SER A 90 -25.38 47.20 26.32
N ILE A 91 -25.13 46.76 25.08
CA ILE A 91 -24.97 47.52 23.80
C ILE A 91 -23.97 48.71 23.78
N GLU A 92 -22.89 48.61 22.98
CA GLU A 92 -22.70 49.45 21.78
C GLU A 92 -21.57 48.97 20.85
N LYS A 93 -21.69 49.37 19.58
CA LYS A 93 -20.95 48.94 18.40
C LYS A 93 -19.55 49.56 18.34
N ASP A 94 -18.58 48.79 17.90
CA ASP A 94 -17.43 49.35 17.17
C ASP A 94 -17.01 48.51 15.97
N LYS A 95 -16.67 49.25 14.91
CA LYS A 95 -16.48 48.78 13.53
C LYS A 95 -15.09 48.15 13.33
N ALA A 96 -15.08 47.16 12.44
CA ALA A 96 -14.03 46.83 11.48
C ALA A 96 -12.68 46.28 11.99
N LYS A 97 -12.42 45.00 11.69
CA LYS A 97 -11.55 44.55 10.57
C LYS A 97 -11.35 43.03 10.70
N SER A 98 -11.96 42.29 9.78
CA SER A 98 -11.70 40.87 9.57
C SER A 98 -10.29 40.70 9.00
N TRP A 99 -9.33 40.30 9.85
CA TRP A 99 -8.07 39.71 9.40
C TRP A 99 -8.20 38.20 9.52
N SER A 100 -8.64 37.57 8.42
CA SER A 100 -8.53 36.13 8.19
C SER A 100 -7.06 35.74 8.11
N MET A 101 -6.56 35.03 9.12
CA MET A 101 -5.18 34.53 9.15
C MET A 101 -5.06 33.32 8.22
N SER A 102 -4.43 33.55 7.06
CA SER A 102 -4.03 32.51 6.12
C SER A 102 -3.04 31.55 6.76
N THR A 103 -3.43 30.29 6.94
CA THR A 103 -2.48 29.19 7.05
C THR A 103 -1.78 29.03 5.70
N GLN A 104 -0.49 29.37 5.63
CA GLN A 104 0.38 29.01 4.51
C GLN A 104 0.53 27.49 4.48
N SER A 105 -0.43 26.84 3.83
CA SER A 105 -0.19 25.61 3.09
C SER A 105 0.74 25.97 1.93
N SER A 106 1.87 25.28 1.80
CA SER A 106 2.68 25.28 0.59
C SER A 106 1.80 24.79 -0.56
N LYS A 107 1.14 25.71 -1.25
CA LYS A 107 0.36 25.41 -2.45
C LYS A 107 1.33 24.98 -3.54
N LEU A 108 1.43 23.67 -3.77
CA LEU A 108 1.82 23.14 -5.08
C LEU A 108 0.90 23.80 -6.11
N GLN A 109 1.49 24.41 -7.13
CA GLN A 109 0.68 25.00 -8.21
C GLN A 109 -0.12 23.88 -8.92
N PRO A 110 -1.28 24.18 -9.51
CA PRO A 110 -2.00 23.25 -10.37
C PRO A 110 -1.20 22.97 -11.66
N PHE A 111 -1.14 21.70 -12.09
CA PHE A 111 -0.63 21.38 -13.43
C PHE A 111 -1.44 22.16 -14.48
N PRO A 112 -0.80 22.96 -15.35
CA PRO A 112 -1.53 23.72 -16.35
C PRO A 112 -2.25 22.74 -17.28
N THR A 113 -3.57 22.85 -17.33
CA THR A 113 -4.41 22.08 -18.25
C THR A 113 -4.88 22.97 -19.40
N ALA A 114 -5.11 22.37 -20.56
CA ALA A 114 -5.86 23.01 -21.63
C ALA A 114 -7.20 23.53 -21.07
N LYS A 115 -7.57 24.77 -21.43
CA LYS A 115 -8.71 25.53 -20.88
C LYS A 115 -9.94 24.65 -20.59
N GLY A 116 -10.31 24.51 -19.31
CA GLY A 116 -11.61 24.00 -18.89
C GLY A 116 -11.65 22.72 -18.03
N SER A 117 -10.51 22.16 -17.58
CA SER A 117 -10.54 20.99 -16.67
C SER A 117 -10.07 21.29 -15.25
N SER A 118 -10.66 20.60 -14.27
CA SER A 118 -10.30 20.65 -12.85
C SER A 118 -8.79 20.48 -12.64
N SER A 119 -8.20 21.32 -11.78
CA SER A 119 -6.79 21.28 -11.41
C SER A 119 -6.36 19.89 -10.92
N VAL A 120 -5.22 19.42 -11.41
CA VAL A 120 -4.60 18.17 -10.96
C VAL A 120 -3.87 18.44 -9.66
N THR A 121 -4.26 17.77 -8.57
CA THR A 121 -3.72 18.00 -7.22
C THR A 121 -2.69 16.96 -6.78
N SER A 122 -2.62 15.81 -7.45
CA SER A 122 -1.67 14.73 -7.18
C SER A 122 -1.32 13.94 -8.43
N VAL A 123 -0.28 13.09 -8.35
CA VAL A 123 0.04 12.12 -9.41
C VAL A 123 -1.15 11.19 -9.68
N MET A 124 -1.84 10.73 -8.63
CA MET A 124 -2.98 9.81 -8.77
C MET A 124 -4.15 10.45 -9.50
N ASP A 125 -4.46 11.73 -9.22
CA ASP A 125 -5.46 12.50 -9.99
C ASP A 125 -5.04 12.65 -11.46
N GLY A 126 -3.74 12.78 -11.68
CA GLY A 126 -3.11 12.76 -13.00
C GLY A 126 -3.38 11.48 -13.76
N LEU A 127 -3.00 10.35 -13.19
CA LEU A 127 -3.19 9.02 -13.77
C LEU A 127 -4.66 8.70 -13.99
N LYS A 128 -5.53 9.01 -13.03
CA LYS A 128 -7.00 8.84 -13.13
C LYS A 128 -7.58 9.58 -14.33
N ARG A 129 -7.15 10.82 -14.57
CA ARG A 129 -7.57 11.59 -15.75
C ARG A 129 -7.02 10.99 -17.05
N LEU A 130 -5.75 10.60 -17.08
CA LEU A 130 -5.15 9.95 -18.24
C LEU A 130 -5.87 8.65 -18.58
N TYR A 131 -6.21 7.84 -17.56
CA TYR A 131 -7.02 6.64 -17.72
C TYR A 131 -8.34 6.94 -18.41
N VAL A 132 -9.17 7.81 -17.81
CA VAL A 132 -10.51 8.09 -18.32
C VAL A 132 -10.48 8.68 -19.73
N LYS A 133 -9.52 9.57 -20.03
CA LYS A 133 -9.46 10.29 -21.31
C LYS A 133 -8.77 9.51 -22.42
N LYS A 134 -7.74 8.72 -22.12
CA LYS A 134 -6.84 8.15 -23.11
C LYS A 134 -6.86 6.62 -23.15
N LEU A 135 -6.81 5.95 -22.00
CA LEU A 135 -6.72 4.48 -21.95
C LEU A 135 -8.08 3.77 -21.97
N ARG A 136 -9.05 4.22 -21.16
CA ARG A 136 -10.38 3.60 -21.04
C ARG A 136 -11.12 3.49 -22.39
N PRO A 137 -11.08 4.48 -23.31
CA PRO A 137 -11.69 4.33 -24.63
C PRO A 137 -11.09 3.19 -25.44
N LEU A 138 -9.78 2.96 -25.35
CA LEU A 138 -9.12 1.84 -26.00
C LEU A 138 -9.57 0.51 -25.39
N GLU A 139 -9.57 0.42 -24.05
CA GLU A 139 -10.03 -0.78 -23.33
C GLU A 139 -11.47 -1.16 -23.71
N ALA A 140 -12.37 -0.18 -23.77
CA ALA A 140 -13.77 -0.41 -24.10
C ALA A 140 -13.98 -0.82 -25.56
N THR A 141 -13.26 -0.18 -26.50
CA THR A 141 -13.39 -0.46 -27.94
C THR A 141 -12.97 -1.89 -28.29
N TYR A 142 -11.97 -2.42 -27.58
CA TYR A 142 -11.40 -3.75 -27.85
C TYR A 142 -11.79 -4.79 -26.79
N HIS A 143 -12.80 -4.53 -25.95
CA HIS A 143 -13.32 -5.48 -24.95
C HIS A 143 -12.26 -5.97 -23.95
N PHE A 144 -11.30 -5.13 -23.58
CA PHE A 144 -10.21 -5.51 -22.67
C PHE A 144 -10.70 -6.06 -21.32
N ASN A 145 -11.85 -5.56 -20.85
CA ASN A 145 -12.48 -5.97 -19.60
C ASN A 145 -12.97 -7.42 -19.58
N ASP A 146 -13.24 -8.00 -20.75
CA ASP A 146 -13.72 -9.38 -20.86
C ASP A 146 -12.55 -10.38 -20.83
N PHE A 147 -11.35 -9.95 -21.26
CA PHE A 147 -10.18 -10.81 -21.44
C PHE A 147 -9.14 -10.70 -20.32
N VAL A 148 -8.92 -9.50 -19.78
CA VAL A 148 -7.76 -9.25 -18.91
C VAL A 148 -8.21 -8.79 -17.53
N SER A 149 -8.88 -7.65 -17.44
CA SER A 149 -9.34 -7.14 -16.14
C SER A 149 -10.41 -6.05 -16.26
N PRO A 150 -11.33 -5.94 -15.30
CA PRO A 150 -12.37 -4.91 -15.29
C PRO A 150 -11.83 -3.48 -15.42
N PHE A 151 -12.69 -2.54 -15.84
CA PHE A 151 -12.33 -1.13 -15.90
C PHE A 151 -11.94 -0.59 -14.51
N LEU A 152 -10.92 0.27 -14.48
CA LEU A 152 -10.53 0.95 -13.25
C LEU A 152 -11.58 1.98 -12.85
N THR A 153 -11.89 1.97 -11.57
CA THR A 153 -12.78 2.93 -10.92
C THR A 153 -11.97 4.06 -10.28
N SER A 154 -12.64 5.16 -9.94
CA SER A 154 -12.02 6.25 -9.18
C SER A 154 -11.38 5.76 -7.89
N SER A 155 -12.06 4.85 -7.17
CA SER A 155 -11.58 4.25 -5.93
C SER A 155 -10.31 3.42 -6.10
N ASP A 156 -10.02 2.87 -7.28
CA ASP A 156 -8.77 2.12 -7.51
C ASP A 156 -7.54 3.04 -7.47
N PHE A 157 -7.67 4.28 -7.94
CA PHE A 157 -6.59 5.28 -7.88
C PHE A 157 -6.45 5.84 -6.46
N ASP A 158 -7.59 6.12 -5.82
CA ASP A 158 -7.66 6.80 -4.52
C ASP A 158 -7.46 5.84 -3.34
N ALA A 159 -7.47 4.52 -3.58
CA ALA A 159 -7.29 3.49 -2.57
C ALA A 159 -5.97 3.66 -1.81
N LYS A 160 -6.01 3.51 -0.49
CA LYS A 160 -4.79 3.44 0.31
C LYS A 160 -4.07 2.13 0.05
N PRO A 161 -2.74 2.09 0.24
CA PRO A 161 -2.00 0.84 0.15
C PRO A 161 -2.61 -0.24 1.05
N MET A 162 -2.67 -1.47 0.56
CA MET A 162 -3.27 -2.59 1.30
C MET A 162 -2.22 -3.63 1.69
N VAL A 163 -2.29 -4.08 2.94
CA VAL A 163 -1.48 -5.16 3.51
C VAL A 163 -2.38 -6.34 3.82
N MET A 164 -2.24 -7.43 3.07
CA MET A 164 -3.00 -8.65 3.30
C MET A 164 -2.22 -9.62 4.19
N LEU A 165 -2.89 -10.17 5.20
CA LEU A 165 -2.34 -11.19 6.06
C LEU A 165 -2.93 -12.55 5.68
N LEU A 166 -2.08 -13.49 5.28
CA LEU A 166 -2.44 -14.86 4.93
C LEU A 166 -1.72 -15.86 5.84
N GLY A 167 -2.35 -16.99 6.11
CA GLY A 167 -1.75 -18.04 6.92
C GLY A 167 -2.78 -18.99 7.50
N GLN A 168 -2.29 -20.12 8.00
CA GLN A 168 -3.14 -21.16 8.59
C GLN A 168 -3.88 -20.69 9.85
N TYR A 169 -4.77 -21.57 10.33
CA TYR A 169 -5.48 -21.33 11.57
C TYR A 169 -4.55 -21.07 12.75
N SER A 170 -4.91 -20.13 13.61
CA SER A 170 -4.17 -19.80 14.84
C SER A 170 -2.73 -19.26 14.65
N THR A 171 -2.28 -18.87 13.45
CA THR A 171 -0.94 -18.28 13.23
C THR A 171 -0.79 -16.84 13.76
N GLY A 172 -1.90 -16.22 14.18
CA GLY A 172 -1.89 -14.91 14.84
C GLY A 172 -2.11 -13.71 13.91
N LYS A 173 -2.78 -13.87 12.76
CA LYS A 173 -3.13 -12.77 11.83
C LYS A 173 -3.88 -11.61 12.51
N THR A 174 -5.00 -11.91 13.14
CA THR A 174 -5.80 -10.90 13.87
C THR A 174 -5.00 -10.26 15.01
N THR A 175 -4.24 -11.06 15.75
CA THR A 175 -3.37 -10.55 16.83
C THR A 175 -2.26 -9.64 16.30
N PHE A 176 -1.70 -9.96 15.13
CA PHE A 176 -0.69 -9.13 14.47
C PHE A 176 -1.26 -7.75 14.14
N ILE A 177 -2.47 -7.69 13.55
CA ILE A 177 -3.11 -6.40 13.24
C ILE A 177 -3.36 -5.60 14.53
N GLN A 178 -3.89 -6.24 15.57
CA GLN A 178 -4.09 -5.57 16.87
C GLN A 178 -2.77 -5.10 17.50
N HIS A 179 -1.69 -5.85 17.29
CA HIS A 179 -0.36 -5.46 17.75
C HIS A 179 0.15 -4.21 17.01
N MET A 180 -0.02 -4.16 15.69
CA MET A 180 0.33 -2.99 14.87
C MET A 180 -0.50 -1.76 15.22
N LEU A 181 -1.81 -1.94 15.44
CA LEU A 181 -2.72 -0.86 15.82
C LEU A 181 -2.60 -0.47 17.30
N ARG A 182 -1.95 -1.29 18.13
CA ARG A 182 -1.96 -1.18 19.61
C ARG A 182 -3.38 -1.06 20.19
N ASN A 183 -4.39 -1.53 19.44
CA ASN A 183 -5.79 -1.46 19.79
C ASN A 183 -6.55 -2.61 19.10
N SER A 184 -7.72 -2.96 19.61
CA SER A 184 -8.65 -3.83 18.91
C SER A 184 -9.38 -3.08 17.79
N TYR A 185 -9.99 -3.81 16.86
CA TYR A 185 -10.80 -3.24 15.79
C TYR A 185 -12.20 -3.90 15.78
N PRO A 186 -13.26 -3.19 15.34
CA PRO A 186 -14.62 -3.70 15.30
C PRO A 186 -14.77 -5.06 14.58
N GLY A 187 -15.30 -6.05 15.30
CA GLY A 187 -15.52 -7.39 14.76
C GLY A 187 -14.28 -8.29 14.75
N ALA A 188 -13.16 -7.88 15.36
CA ALA A 188 -12.06 -8.78 15.65
C ALA A 188 -12.50 -9.89 16.61
N GLN A 189 -12.28 -11.15 16.25
CA GLN A 189 -12.51 -12.31 17.12
C GLN A 189 -11.21 -13.10 17.28
N ILE A 190 -10.66 -13.11 18.50
CA ILE A 190 -9.46 -13.88 18.83
C ILE A 190 -9.86 -15.05 19.72
N GLY A 191 -9.62 -16.27 19.26
CA GLY A 191 -9.81 -17.47 20.08
C GLY A 191 -9.07 -18.68 19.53
N PRO A 192 -8.91 -19.74 20.35
CA PRO A 192 -8.20 -20.96 19.98
C PRO A 192 -8.98 -21.87 19.01
N GLU A 193 -10.30 -21.70 18.89
CA GLU A 193 -11.19 -22.37 17.93
C GLU A 193 -11.42 -21.48 16.69
N PRO A 194 -11.69 -21.99 15.48
CA PRO A 194 -11.94 -21.23 14.24
C PRO A 194 -12.73 -19.91 14.37
N THR A 195 -12.10 -18.82 14.83
CA THR A 195 -12.81 -17.60 15.21
C THR A 195 -13.01 -16.64 14.04
N THR A 196 -12.05 -16.56 13.13
CA THR A 196 -12.14 -15.70 11.94
C THR A 196 -12.56 -16.54 10.73
N ASP A 197 -13.86 -16.57 10.46
CA ASP A 197 -14.46 -17.18 9.27
C ASP A 197 -14.74 -16.17 8.14
N ARG A 198 -14.29 -14.92 8.32
CA ARG A 198 -14.58 -13.78 7.43
C ARG A 198 -13.31 -13.11 6.92
N PHE A 199 -13.38 -12.60 5.69
CA PHE A 199 -12.44 -11.58 5.24
C PHE A 199 -12.83 -10.25 5.88
N VAL A 200 -11.90 -9.66 6.64
CA VAL A 200 -12.11 -8.37 7.31
C VAL A 200 -11.13 -7.35 6.77
N VAL A 201 -11.64 -6.33 6.09
CA VAL A 201 -10.87 -5.16 5.71
C VAL A 201 -10.89 -4.18 6.86
N VAL A 202 -9.73 -3.88 7.46
CA VAL A 202 -9.57 -2.90 8.52
C VAL A 202 -9.05 -1.61 7.91
N MET A 203 -9.89 -0.57 7.88
CA MET A 203 -9.58 0.71 7.25
C MET A 203 -9.98 1.90 8.12
N SER A 204 -9.48 3.09 7.77
CA SER A 204 -9.85 4.31 8.49
C SER A 204 -11.29 4.69 8.21
N GLY A 205 -11.99 5.12 9.26
CA GLY A 205 -13.30 5.75 9.16
C GLY A 205 -13.52 6.73 10.32
N PRO A 206 -14.58 7.55 10.26
CA PRO A 206 -14.87 8.55 11.28
C PRO A 206 -15.25 7.90 12.62
N ASP A 207 -15.93 6.76 12.56
CA ASP A 207 -16.49 6.06 13.72
C ASP A 207 -16.07 4.59 13.71
N GLU A 208 -16.01 4.00 14.91
CA GLU A 208 -15.82 2.56 15.08
C GLU A 208 -17.08 1.81 14.67
N ARG A 209 -17.03 1.12 13.53
CA ARG A 209 -18.17 0.35 13.02
C ARG A 209 -17.75 -0.84 12.16
N SER A 210 -18.63 -1.83 12.14
CA SER A 210 -18.54 -2.97 11.23
C SER A 210 -19.63 -2.86 10.16
N ILE A 211 -19.21 -2.92 8.89
CA ILE A 211 -20.07 -2.82 7.72
C ILE A 211 -20.11 -4.19 7.03
N PRO A 212 -21.31 -4.78 6.84
CA PRO A 212 -21.46 -6.05 6.13
C PRO A 212 -21.00 -5.97 4.66
N GLY A 213 -20.43 -7.06 4.13
CA GLY A 213 -19.85 -7.13 2.80
C GLY A 213 -20.81 -6.74 1.67
N ASN A 214 -22.09 -7.12 1.75
CA ASN A 214 -23.09 -6.72 0.76
C ASN A 214 -23.23 -5.20 0.63
N THR A 215 -23.10 -4.47 1.74
CA THR A 215 -23.18 -3.00 1.75
C THR A 215 -21.89 -2.38 1.24
N VAL A 216 -20.74 -2.95 1.59
CA VAL A 216 -19.42 -2.50 1.14
C VAL A 216 -19.28 -2.66 -0.37
N ALA A 217 -19.80 -3.75 -0.93
CA ALA A 217 -19.66 -4.05 -2.36
C ALA A 217 -20.48 -3.12 -3.28
N VAL A 218 -21.43 -2.34 -2.74
CA VAL A 218 -22.20 -1.34 -3.52
C VAL A 218 -21.71 0.10 -3.28
N GLN A 219 -20.78 0.30 -2.35
CA GLN A 219 -20.22 1.60 -2.02
C GLN A 219 -19.17 2.03 -3.06
N ALA A 220 -19.50 3.03 -3.87
CA ALA A 220 -18.65 3.55 -4.95
C ALA A 220 -17.38 4.26 -4.46
N ASP A 221 -17.33 4.62 -3.18
CA ASP A 221 -16.18 5.22 -2.50
C ASP A 221 -15.15 4.17 -2.01
N THR A 222 -15.47 2.88 -2.12
CA THR A 222 -14.55 1.80 -1.72
C THR A 222 -14.10 0.96 -2.91
N PRO A 223 -12.84 0.47 -2.93
CA PRO A 223 -12.30 -0.32 -4.04
C PRO A 223 -12.79 -1.78 -4.06
N PHE A 224 -13.89 -2.09 -3.37
CA PHE A 224 -14.36 -3.46 -3.12
C PHE A 224 -15.56 -3.88 -3.98
N ALA A 225 -16.04 -3.01 -4.88
CA ALA A 225 -17.16 -3.32 -5.76
C ALA A 225 -16.93 -4.56 -6.65
N GLY A 226 -15.67 -4.82 -7.01
CA GLY A 226 -15.28 -6.00 -7.77
C GLY A 226 -15.56 -7.33 -7.05
N LEU A 227 -15.71 -7.34 -5.73
CA LEU A 227 -16.00 -8.54 -4.96
C LEU A 227 -17.43 -9.08 -5.18
N THR A 228 -18.32 -8.30 -5.81
CA THR A 228 -19.67 -8.75 -6.18
C THR A 228 -19.66 -9.98 -7.08
N THR A 229 -18.60 -10.20 -7.86
CA THR A 229 -18.45 -11.35 -8.77
C THR A 229 -18.38 -12.70 -8.04
N PHE A 230 -17.95 -12.71 -6.77
CA PHE A 230 -17.91 -13.92 -5.93
C PHE A 230 -19.28 -14.27 -5.31
N GLY A 231 -20.30 -13.45 -5.55
CA GLY A 231 -21.68 -13.73 -5.17
C GLY A 231 -21.99 -13.56 -3.69
N SER A 232 -23.28 -13.77 -3.34
CA SER A 232 -23.81 -13.52 -2.00
C SER A 232 -23.20 -14.43 -0.93
N ALA A 233 -22.83 -15.67 -1.28
CA ALA A 233 -22.19 -16.60 -0.37
C ALA A 233 -20.89 -16.02 0.20
N PHE A 234 -20.03 -15.47 -0.67
CA PHE A 234 -18.81 -14.78 -0.25
C PHE A 234 -19.12 -13.47 0.49
N LEU A 235 -19.99 -12.61 -0.06
CA LEU A 235 -20.27 -11.30 0.53
C LEU A 235 -20.82 -11.40 1.97
N SER A 236 -21.52 -12.50 2.30
CA SER A 236 -21.96 -12.82 3.67
C SER A 236 -20.81 -13.12 4.63
N LYS A 237 -19.63 -13.49 4.11
CA LYS A 237 -18.37 -13.76 4.80
C LYS A 237 -17.33 -12.65 4.58
N PHE A 238 -17.74 -11.51 4.06
CA PHE A 238 -16.92 -10.32 3.89
C PHE A 238 -17.40 -9.20 4.82
N GLN A 239 -16.47 -8.44 5.39
CA GLN A 239 -16.76 -7.36 6.33
C GLN A 239 -15.73 -6.23 6.17
N CYS A 240 -16.19 -5.00 6.31
CA CYS A 240 -15.32 -3.84 6.46
C CYS A 240 -15.41 -3.32 7.90
N SER A 241 -14.28 -3.31 8.60
CA SER A 241 -14.12 -2.72 9.93
C SER A 241 -13.51 -1.33 9.77
N GLN A 242 -14.27 -0.31 10.16
CA GLN A 242 -13.82 1.08 10.13
C GLN A 242 -13.54 1.58 11.55
N MET A 243 -12.46 2.32 11.72
CA MET A 243 -12.14 3.03 12.96
C MET A 243 -11.22 4.23 12.72
N PRO A 244 -11.30 5.29 13.56
CA PRO A 244 -10.35 6.39 13.49
C PRO A 244 -9.01 5.94 14.08
N HIS A 245 -7.97 5.86 13.24
CA HIS A 245 -6.63 5.47 13.69
C HIS A 245 -5.54 6.05 12.79
N PRO A 246 -4.47 6.69 13.33
CA PRO A 246 -3.42 7.33 12.53
C PRO A 246 -2.75 6.38 11.52
N LEU A 247 -2.49 5.13 11.90
CA LEU A 247 -1.91 4.14 10.97
C LEU A 247 -2.87 3.86 9.79
N LEU A 248 -4.18 3.76 10.08
CA LEU A 248 -5.19 3.47 9.06
C LEU A 248 -5.47 4.68 8.13
N GLU A 249 -4.97 5.87 8.50
CA GLU A 249 -4.95 7.01 7.61
C GLU A 249 -4.04 6.77 6.41
N HIS A 250 -3.02 5.91 6.56
CA HIS A 250 -1.99 5.66 5.56
C HIS A 250 -2.03 4.25 4.95
N VAL A 251 -2.60 3.26 5.64
CA VAL A 251 -2.64 1.86 5.19
C VAL A 251 -4.01 1.21 5.47
N THR A 252 -4.36 0.19 4.71
CA THR A 252 -5.52 -0.67 4.97
C THR A 252 -5.03 -2.10 5.19
N PHE A 253 -5.54 -2.78 6.22
CA PHE A 253 -5.21 -4.19 6.45
C PHE A 253 -6.33 -5.10 5.93
N VAL A 254 -5.95 -6.24 5.38
CA VAL A 254 -6.89 -7.31 5.01
C VAL A 254 -6.58 -8.52 5.89
N ASP A 255 -7.42 -8.75 6.90
CA ASP A 255 -7.38 -9.97 7.70
C ASP A 255 -8.15 -11.06 6.97
N THR A 256 -7.47 -12.18 6.70
CA THR A 256 -8.07 -13.30 5.97
C THR A 256 -8.48 -14.42 6.93
N PRO A 257 -9.51 -15.22 6.59
CA PRO A 257 -9.82 -16.42 7.33
C PRO A 257 -8.60 -17.36 7.44
N GLY A 258 -8.49 -18.08 8.55
CA GLY A 258 -7.45 -19.10 8.70
C GLY A 258 -7.59 -20.20 7.65
N ILE A 259 -6.50 -20.50 6.93
CA ILE A 259 -6.45 -21.63 6.00
C ILE A 259 -6.48 -22.92 6.82
N LEU A 260 -7.34 -23.85 6.41
CA LEU A 260 -7.57 -25.09 7.12
C LEU A 260 -6.58 -26.14 6.60
N SER A 261 -6.25 -27.12 7.44
CA SER A 261 -5.22 -28.12 7.12
C SER A 261 -5.79 -29.40 6.51
N GLY A 262 -7.10 -29.49 6.23
CA GLY A 262 -7.74 -30.74 5.79
C GLY A 262 -8.88 -30.58 4.77
N GLU A 263 -8.94 -31.49 3.81
CA GLU A 263 -9.88 -31.50 2.68
C GLU A 263 -11.36 -31.42 3.11
N LYS A 264 -11.75 -32.11 4.19
CA LYS A 264 -13.16 -32.13 4.66
C LYS A 264 -13.69 -30.76 5.10
N GLN A 265 -12.81 -29.81 5.40
CA GLN A 265 -13.23 -28.45 5.74
C GLN A 265 -13.21 -27.51 4.53
N ARG A 266 -12.55 -27.88 3.44
CA ARG A 266 -12.61 -27.15 2.17
C ARG A 266 -14.03 -27.14 1.59
N ASP A 267 -14.72 -28.28 1.67
CA ASP A 267 -16.11 -28.46 1.24
C ASP A 267 -17.12 -27.63 2.07
N GLN A 268 -16.71 -27.06 3.20
CA GLN A 268 -17.57 -26.19 4.01
C GLN A 268 -17.62 -24.74 3.50
N ARG A 269 -16.66 -24.32 2.65
CA ARG A 269 -16.68 -22.96 2.10
C ARG A 269 -17.58 -22.93 0.86
N ALA A 270 -18.68 -22.20 0.97
CA ALA A 270 -19.61 -21.96 -0.14
C ALA A 270 -19.09 -20.94 -1.19
N TYR A 271 -17.78 -20.64 -1.20
CA TYR A 271 -17.16 -19.67 -2.10
C TYR A 271 -15.72 -20.05 -2.44
N ASP A 272 -15.22 -19.54 -3.58
CA ASP A 272 -13.85 -19.75 -4.03
C ASP A 272 -12.84 -18.92 -3.21
N PHE A 273 -12.28 -19.53 -2.17
CA PHE A 273 -11.28 -18.86 -1.31
C PHE A 273 -10.00 -18.46 -2.06
N ALA A 274 -9.53 -19.31 -2.98
CA ALA A 274 -8.30 -19.05 -3.74
C ALA A 274 -8.53 -17.89 -4.70
N GLY A 275 -9.65 -17.88 -5.43
CA GLY A 275 -10.04 -16.79 -6.31
C GLY A 275 -10.19 -15.45 -5.57
N VAL A 276 -10.84 -15.43 -4.40
CA VAL A 276 -10.94 -14.21 -3.57
C VAL A 276 -9.56 -13.73 -3.11
N THR A 277 -8.71 -14.66 -2.66
CA THR A 277 -7.36 -14.33 -2.18
C THR A 277 -6.50 -13.76 -3.31
N SER A 278 -6.57 -14.37 -4.49
CA SER A 278 -5.90 -13.88 -5.70
C SER A 278 -6.43 -12.49 -6.08
N TRP A 279 -7.75 -12.25 -5.99
CA TRP A 279 -8.32 -10.92 -6.21
C TRP A 279 -7.72 -9.87 -5.27
N PHE A 280 -7.62 -10.15 -3.97
CA PHE A 280 -6.96 -9.23 -3.03
C PHE A 280 -5.47 -9.05 -3.35
N ALA A 281 -4.76 -10.12 -3.73
CA ALA A 281 -3.35 -10.05 -4.11
C ALA A 281 -3.08 -9.06 -5.26
N THR A 282 -4.00 -8.95 -6.22
CA THR A 282 -3.89 -7.95 -7.30
C THR A 282 -4.00 -6.50 -6.80
N LYS A 283 -4.74 -6.28 -5.70
CA LYS A 283 -5.01 -4.96 -5.11
C LYS A 283 -4.04 -4.59 -4.00
N CYS A 284 -3.40 -5.58 -3.36
CA CYS A 284 -2.46 -5.35 -2.27
C CYS A 284 -1.08 -4.92 -2.76
N ASP A 285 -0.41 -4.17 -1.89
CA ASP A 285 0.97 -3.72 -2.05
C ASP A 285 1.94 -4.61 -1.26
N LEU A 286 1.43 -5.29 -0.22
CA LEU A 286 2.19 -6.27 0.57
C LEU A 286 1.31 -7.44 0.97
N ILE A 287 1.87 -8.64 0.90
CA ILE A 287 1.25 -9.88 1.35
C ILE A 287 2.14 -10.51 2.44
N LEU A 288 1.65 -10.54 3.68
CA LEU A 288 2.31 -11.19 4.79
C LEU A 288 1.84 -12.64 4.90
N LEU A 289 2.75 -13.60 4.68
CA LEU A 289 2.53 -15.03 4.94
C LEU A 289 2.96 -15.36 6.38
N LEU A 290 1.99 -15.56 7.27
CA LEU A 290 2.23 -15.86 8.69
C LEU A 290 2.32 -17.37 8.94
N PHE A 291 3.39 -17.79 9.60
CA PHE A 291 3.65 -19.15 10.05
C PHE A 291 3.85 -19.19 11.57
N ASP A 292 3.48 -20.31 12.18
CA ASP A 292 3.72 -20.61 13.59
C ASP A 292 4.78 -21.72 13.67
N PRO A 293 5.93 -21.51 14.34
CA PRO A 293 7.02 -22.48 14.40
C PRO A 293 6.65 -23.76 15.14
N HIS A 294 5.67 -23.71 16.03
CA HIS A 294 5.19 -24.90 16.75
C HIS A 294 4.31 -25.79 15.86
N LYS A 295 3.63 -25.19 14.89
CA LYS A 295 2.71 -25.87 13.95
C LYS A 295 3.10 -25.59 12.51
N LEU A 296 4.38 -25.79 12.19
CA LEU A 296 4.89 -25.59 10.83
C LEU A 296 4.41 -26.73 9.94
N ASP A 297 3.24 -26.54 9.33
CA ASP A 297 2.72 -27.40 8.28
C ASP A 297 2.26 -26.51 7.11
N ILE A 298 2.58 -26.92 5.88
CA ILE A 298 2.08 -26.26 4.66
C ILE A 298 1.16 -27.26 3.97
N SER A 299 -0.11 -27.21 4.40
CA SER A 299 -1.20 -28.03 3.87
C SER A 299 -1.36 -27.82 2.37
N ASP A 300 -1.93 -28.81 1.67
CA ASP A 300 -2.17 -28.73 0.22
C ASP A 300 -3.07 -27.55 -0.16
N GLU A 301 -4.05 -27.22 0.69
CA GLU A 301 -4.88 -26.03 0.52
C GLU A 301 -4.04 -24.74 0.63
N PHE A 302 -3.13 -24.67 1.60
CA PHE A 302 -2.26 -23.49 1.72
C PHE A 302 -1.29 -23.39 0.54
N ARG A 303 -0.75 -24.52 0.04
CA ARG A 303 0.06 -24.55 -1.19
C ARG A 303 -0.73 -24.00 -2.36
N GLN A 304 -1.97 -24.44 -2.56
CA GLN A 304 -2.82 -23.96 -3.65
C GLN A 304 -3.10 -22.46 -3.53
N VAL A 305 -3.34 -21.95 -2.32
CA VAL A 305 -3.54 -20.51 -2.10
C VAL A 305 -2.27 -19.74 -2.42
N ILE A 306 -1.10 -20.19 -1.97
CA ILE A 306 0.18 -19.54 -2.30
C ILE A 306 0.43 -19.58 -3.81
N SER A 307 0.16 -20.71 -4.48
CA SER A 307 0.27 -20.81 -5.94
C SER A 307 -0.68 -19.86 -6.68
N SER A 308 -1.84 -19.51 -6.10
CA SER A 308 -2.76 -18.51 -6.68
C SER A 308 -2.24 -17.06 -6.58
N LEU A 309 -1.15 -16.83 -5.84
CA LEU A 309 -0.45 -15.55 -5.74
C LEU A 309 0.65 -15.38 -6.80
N HIS A 310 0.81 -16.35 -7.69
CA HIS A 310 1.83 -16.32 -8.74
C HIS A 310 1.77 -15.00 -9.54
N GLY A 311 2.93 -14.37 -9.76
CA GLY A 311 3.02 -13.05 -10.41
C GLY A 311 2.90 -11.87 -9.44
N HIS A 312 2.74 -12.14 -8.15
CA HIS A 312 2.80 -11.15 -7.06
C HIS A 312 3.86 -11.50 -6.01
N ASP A 313 4.85 -12.33 -6.40
CA ASP A 313 5.90 -12.86 -5.53
C ASP A 313 6.78 -11.75 -4.90
N ASP A 314 6.97 -10.64 -5.61
CA ASP A 314 7.72 -9.46 -5.17
C ASP A 314 7.08 -8.77 -3.95
N LYS A 315 5.76 -8.90 -3.81
CA LYS A 315 4.95 -8.35 -2.71
C LYS A 315 4.91 -9.26 -1.49
N ILE A 316 5.41 -10.50 -1.60
CA ILE A 316 5.31 -11.49 -0.52
C ILE A 316 6.43 -11.25 0.49
N ARG A 317 6.05 -11.25 1.76
CA ARG A 317 6.96 -11.30 2.91
C ARG A 317 6.48 -12.36 3.88
N VAL A 318 7.42 -13.07 4.48
CA VAL A 318 7.10 -14.19 5.37
C VAL A 318 7.30 -13.73 6.80
N VAL A 319 6.41 -14.10 7.70
CA VAL A 319 6.50 -13.81 9.13
C VAL A 319 6.43 -15.12 9.89
N LEU A 320 7.53 -15.50 10.54
CA LEU A 320 7.56 -16.61 11.49
C LEU A 320 7.19 -16.06 12.87
N ASN A 321 5.89 -16.04 13.15
CA ASN A 321 5.31 -15.49 14.37
C ASN A 321 5.41 -16.48 15.52
N LYS A 322 5.33 -16.00 16.77
CA LYS A 322 5.44 -16.81 18.00
C LYS A 322 6.78 -17.55 18.15
N ALA A 323 7.86 -17.00 17.62
CA ALA A 323 9.20 -17.57 17.74
C ALA A 323 9.67 -17.77 19.21
N HIS A 324 9.09 -17.05 20.17
CA HIS A 324 9.32 -17.25 21.61
C HIS A 324 8.86 -18.61 22.16
N GLN A 325 8.06 -19.37 21.41
CA GLN A 325 7.53 -20.66 21.86
C GLN A 325 8.47 -21.84 21.61
N VAL A 326 9.57 -21.61 20.87
CA VAL A 326 10.55 -22.63 20.51
C VAL A 326 11.95 -22.19 20.92
N ASP A 327 12.82 -23.15 21.22
CA ASP A 327 14.23 -22.84 21.49
C ASP A 327 14.98 -22.45 20.20
N THR A 328 16.19 -21.91 20.35
CA THR A 328 17.02 -21.46 19.21
C THR A 328 17.33 -22.59 18.22
N GLN A 329 17.56 -23.82 18.67
CA GLN A 329 17.93 -24.93 17.77
C GLN A 329 16.72 -25.38 16.95
N GLN A 330 15.55 -25.50 17.60
CA GLN A 330 14.29 -25.81 16.97
C GLN A 330 13.89 -24.69 16.01
N LEU A 331 14.07 -23.42 16.38
CA LEU A 331 13.81 -22.28 15.51
C LEU A 331 14.61 -22.37 14.21
N MET A 332 15.91 -22.68 14.28
CA MET A 332 16.75 -22.84 13.09
C MET A 332 16.31 -24.02 12.21
N ARG A 333 15.87 -25.14 12.81
CA ARG A 333 15.32 -26.29 12.07
C ARG A 333 14.01 -25.95 11.36
N VAL A 334 13.10 -25.27 12.07
CA VAL A 334 11.82 -24.81 11.54
C VAL A 334 12.04 -23.81 10.41
N TYR A 335 12.95 -22.84 10.59
CA TYR A 335 13.31 -21.87 9.56
C TYR A 335 13.81 -22.57 8.29
N GLY A 336 14.73 -23.53 8.42
CA GLY A 336 15.22 -24.32 7.28
C GLY A 336 14.11 -25.10 6.56
N ALA A 337 13.23 -25.75 7.32
CA ALA A 337 12.09 -26.48 6.78
C ALA A 337 11.08 -25.57 6.06
N LEU A 338 10.84 -24.37 6.60
CA LEU A 338 9.98 -23.35 6.01
C LEU A 338 10.54 -22.88 4.66
N MET A 339 11.82 -22.49 4.63
CA MET A 339 12.48 -22.02 3.42
C MET A 339 12.53 -23.08 2.33
N TRP A 340 12.82 -24.34 2.70
CA TRP A 340 12.76 -25.47 1.77
C TRP A 340 11.37 -25.65 1.17
N SER A 341 10.33 -25.52 2.00
CA SER A 341 8.95 -25.69 1.55
C SER A 341 8.47 -24.53 0.68
N LEU A 342 8.81 -23.29 1.04
CA LEU A 342 8.49 -22.09 0.25
C LEU A 342 9.21 -22.08 -1.09
N GLY A 343 10.48 -22.49 -1.15
CA GLY A 343 11.24 -22.59 -2.40
C GLY A 343 10.57 -23.51 -3.42
N LYS A 344 9.91 -24.58 -2.96
CA LYS A 344 9.13 -25.48 -3.83
C LYS A 344 7.80 -24.89 -4.31
N VAL A 345 7.19 -24.00 -3.54
CA VAL A 345 5.82 -23.51 -3.80
C VAL A 345 5.81 -22.18 -4.55
N LEU A 346 6.70 -21.24 -4.19
CA LEU A 346 6.79 -19.94 -4.85
C LEU A 346 7.46 -20.01 -6.22
N ASN A 347 8.32 -21.02 -6.45
CA ASN A 347 8.99 -21.26 -7.74
C ASN A 347 9.70 -19.99 -8.30
N THR A 348 10.21 -19.15 -7.41
CA THR A 348 11.01 -17.97 -7.77
C THR A 348 12.48 -18.23 -7.41
N PRO A 349 13.44 -17.77 -8.24
CA PRO A 349 14.86 -17.85 -7.89
C PRO A 349 15.23 -16.94 -6.72
N GLU A 350 14.39 -15.96 -6.37
CA GLU A 350 14.66 -14.99 -5.32
C GLU A 350 14.23 -15.50 -3.94
N VAL A 351 15.11 -15.33 -2.95
CA VAL A 351 14.83 -15.76 -1.58
C VAL A 351 13.93 -14.74 -0.88
N THR A 352 12.74 -15.16 -0.45
CA THR A 352 11.80 -14.30 0.27
C THR A 352 12.32 -13.91 1.66
N ARG A 353 12.23 -12.63 2.03
CA ARG A 353 12.55 -12.14 3.37
C ARG A 353 11.58 -12.72 4.41
N VAL A 354 12.14 -13.34 5.45
CA VAL A 354 11.40 -13.91 6.58
C VAL A 354 11.65 -13.08 7.84
N TYR A 355 10.62 -12.53 8.46
CA TYR A 355 10.70 -11.84 9.74
C TYR A 355 10.45 -12.81 10.88
N ILE A 356 11.38 -12.90 11.83
CA ILE A 356 11.29 -13.83 12.96
C ILE A 356 10.94 -13.06 14.22
N GLY A 357 9.84 -13.40 14.87
CA GLY A 357 9.49 -12.71 16.11
C GLY A 357 8.19 -13.15 16.74
N SER A 358 7.68 -12.30 17.62
CA SER A 358 6.44 -12.50 18.35
C SER A 358 5.64 -11.22 18.33
N PHE A 359 4.61 -11.20 17.49
CA PHE A 359 3.85 -10.00 17.21
C PHE A 359 2.56 -10.00 18.02
N ASN A 360 2.69 -9.85 19.34
CA ASN A 360 1.57 -9.77 20.26
C ASN A 360 1.82 -8.68 21.33
N ASN A 361 0.77 -8.26 22.02
CA ASN A 361 0.85 -7.22 23.06
C ASN A 361 1.27 -7.78 24.43
N ARG A 362 1.76 -9.03 24.52
CA ARG A 362 2.10 -9.67 25.79
C ARG A 362 3.59 -9.51 26.09
N THR A 363 3.87 -8.90 27.24
CA THR A 363 5.22 -8.77 27.82
C THR A 363 5.85 -10.13 28.16
N GLU A 364 5.05 -11.19 28.31
CA GLU A 364 5.50 -12.58 28.53
C GLU A 364 6.41 -13.10 27.41
N SER A 365 6.30 -12.53 26.20
CA SER A 365 7.11 -12.92 25.05
C SER A 365 8.59 -12.57 25.17
N GLU A 366 8.95 -11.65 26.08
CA GLU A 366 10.34 -11.23 26.30
C GLU A 366 11.10 -12.29 27.12
N VAL A 367 10.46 -12.91 28.11
CA VAL A 367 11.15 -13.76 29.10
C VAL A 367 11.64 -15.10 28.53
N ALA A 368 10.93 -15.69 27.56
CA ALA A 368 11.22 -17.03 27.05
C ALA A 368 12.38 -17.12 26.04
N ALA A 369 12.72 -16.02 25.35
CA ALA A 369 13.67 -16.04 24.23
C ALA A 369 15.15 -15.95 24.65
N GLY A 370 15.43 -15.62 25.91
CA GLY A 370 16.76 -15.22 26.36
C GLY A 370 17.25 -13.91 25.72
N PRO A 371 18.41 -13.36 26.15
CA PRO A 371 18.88 -12.04 25.70
C PRO A 371 19.14 -11.95 24.19
N LEU A 372 19.72 -13.01 23.61
CA LEU A 372 20.05 -13.06 22.17
C LEU A 372 18.79 -13.17 21.30
N GLY A 373 17.79 -13.93 21.75
CA GLY A 373 16.50 -14.04 21.04
C GLY A 373 15.70 -12.74 21.10
N GLN A 374 15.71 -12.03 22.24
CA GLN A 374 15.08 -10.72 22.36
C GLN A 374 15.68 -9.69 21.40
N GLU A 375 17.01 -9.63 21.30
CA GLU A 375 17.68 -8.71 20.38
C GLU A 375 17.33 -9.02 18.92
N LEU A 376 17.33 -10.31 18.54
CA LEU A 376 16.92 -10.74 17.21
C LEU A 376 15.46 -10.35 16.92
N PHE A 377 14.52 -10.71 17.79
CA PHE A 377 13.10 -10.42 17.57
C PHE A 377 12.82 -8.92 17.48
N LYS A 378 13.51 -8.12 18.30
CA LYS A 378 13.39 -6.65 18.24
C LYS A 378 13.90 -6.10 16.91
N LYS A 379 15.08 -6.53 16.46
CA LYS A 379 15.64 -6.10 15.17
C LYS A 379 14.74 -6.52 14.00
N GLU A 380 14.27 -7.75 13.99
CA GLU A 380 13.36 -8.26 12.96
C GLU A 380 12.01 -7.53 12.95
N GLN A 381 11.50 -7.14 14.13
CA GLN A 381 10.31 -6.32 14.24
C GLN A 381 10.53 -4.90 13.74
N GLU A 382 11.67 -4.28 14.06
CA GLU A 382 12.06 -2.96 13.54
C GLU A 382 12.19 -2.98 12.02
N ASP A 383 12.81 -4.01 11.44
CA ASP A 383 12.89 -4.21 9.99
C ASP A 383 11.51 -4.35 9.36
N LEU A 384 10.60 -5.14 9.95
CA LEU A 384 9.24 -5.29 9.44
C LEU A 384 8.48 -3.97 9.49
N LEU A 385 8.61 -3.22 10.59
CA LEU A 385 7.98 -1.90 10.73
C LEU A 385 8.55 -0.88 9.74
N ALA A 386 9.85 -0.92 9.46
CA ALA A 386 10.46 -0.09 8.43
C ALA A 386 9.88 -0.41 7.04
N ASP A 387 9.77 -1.69 6.70
CA ASP A 387 9.16 -2.14 5.44
C ASP A 387 7.69 -1.70 5.34
N LEU A 388 6.91 -1.85 6.41
CA LEU A 388 5.50 -1.40 6.48
C LEU A 388 5.37 0.12 6.32
N ASN A 389 6.26 0.90 6.95
CA ASN A 389 6.27 2.36 6.88
C ASN A 389 6.64 2.89 5.49
N ASP A 390 7.37 2.11 4.70
CA ASP A 390 7.74 2.48 3.34
C ASP A 390 6.66 2.14 2.31
N ILE A 391 5.66 1.31 2.65
CA ILE A 391 4.59 0.92 1.72
C ILE A 391 3.87 2.13 1.12
N PRO A 392 3.43 3.16 1.88
CA PRO A 392 2.71 4.29 1.29
C PRO A 392 3.54 5.05 0.25
N LYS A 393 4.86 5.15 0.45
CA LYS A 393 5.77 5.75 -0.52
C LYS A 393 5.89 4.87 -1.77
N LYS A 394 6.18 3.57 -1.58
CA LYS A 394 6.34 2.59 -2.65
C LYS A 394 5.05 2.37 -3.46
N SER A 395 3.88 2.46 -2.82
CA SER A 395 2.58 2.26 -3.45
C SER A 395 2.31 3.26 -4.57
N SER A 396 2.78 4.50 -4.44
CA SER A 396 2.65 5.50 -5.50
C SER A 396 3.40 5.08 -6.76
N ASP A 397 4.66 4.68 -6.63
CA ASP A 397 5.48 4.18 -7.73
C ASP A 397 4.94 2.86 -8.29
N HIS A 398 4.47 1.96 -7.43
CA HIS A 398 3.84 0.71 -7.83
C HIS A 398 2.58 0.95 -8.68
N LYS A 399 1.67 1.85 -8.26
CA LYS A 399 0.48 2.22 -9.06
C LYS A 399 0.84 2.81 -10.40
N ILE A 400 1.88 3.64 -10.49
CA ILE A 400 2.39 4.16 -11.77
C ILE A 400 2.84 2.99 -12.65
N ASN A 401 3.64 2.07 -12.12
CA ASN A 401 4.14 0.92 -12.86
C ASN A 401 3.02 0.01 -13.35
N GLU A 402 2.04 -0.30 -12.49
CA GLU A 402 0.87 -1.10 -12.86
C GLU A 402 0.01 -0.40 -13.92
N PHE A 403 -0.15 0.92 -13.83
CA PHE A 403 -0.84 1.71 -14.86
C PHE A 403 -0.13 1.62 -16.22
N VAL A 404 1.20 1.71 -16.23
CA VAL A 404 2.02 1.58 -17.44
C VAL A 404 1.94 0.16 -18.01
N LYS A 405 2.05 -0.88 -17.18
CA LYS A 405 1.88 -2.28 -17.60
C LYS A 405 0.51 -2.50 -18.23
N ARG A 406 -0.56 -2.02 -17.58
CA ARG A 406 -1.93 -2.11 -18.10
C ARG A 406 -2.08 -1.40 -19.45
N ALA A 407 -1.51 -0.22 -19.61
CA ALA A 407 -1.56 0.51 -20.87
C ALA A 407 -0.87 -0.26 -22.02
N ARG A 408 0.30 -0.88 -21.76
CA ARG A 408 0.97 -1.76 -22.73
C ARG A 408 0.13 -2.98 -23.06
N ALA A 409 -0.40 -3.67 -22.06
CA ALA A 409 -1.28 -4.83 -22.24
C ALA A 409 -2.52 -4.49 -23.08
N ALA A 410 -3.16 -3.34 -22.83
CA ALA A 410 -4.32 -2.88 -23.59
C ALA A 410 -3.99 -2.59 -25.07
N LYS A 411 -2.80 -2.03 -25.35
CA LYS A 411 -2.33 -1.84 -26.73
C LYS A 411 -2.13 -3.17 -27.45
N ILE A 412 -1.44 -4.12 -26.81
CA ILE A 412 -1.17 -5.44 -27.40
C ILE A 412 -2.48 -6.17 -27.64
N HIS A 413 -3.40 -6.15 -26.67
CA HIS A 413 -4.75 -6.67 -26.80
C HIS A 413 -5.49 -6.07 -28.00
N ALA A 414 -5.45 -4.74 -28.17
CA ALA A 414 -6.05 -4.08 -29.32
C ALA A 414 -5.44 -4.53 -30.66
N HIS A 415 -4.13 -4.77 -30.72
CA HIS A 415 -3.47 -5.32 -31.91
C HIS A 415 -3.92 -6.76 -32.19
N ILE A 416 -3.99 -7.62 -31.17
CA ILE A 416 -4.47 -9.02 -31.28
C ILE A 416 -5.91 -9.04 -31.81
N ILE A 417 -6.83 -8.33 -31.15
CA ILE A 417 -8.26 -8.29 -31.54
C ILE A 417 -8.42 -7.76 -32.98
N SER A 418 -7.69 -6.70 -33.32
CA SER A 418 -7.73 -6.12 -34.67
C SER A 418 -7.16 -7.06 -35.73
N HIS A 419 -6.10 -7.81 -35.41
CA HIS A 419 -5.52 -8.82 -36.29
C HIS A 419 -6.50 -9.96 -36.54
N LEU A 420 -7.13 -10.49 -35.49
CA LEU A 420 -8.16 -11.52 -35.63
C LEU A 420 -9.33 -11.03 -36.50
N LYS A 421 -9.76 -9.78 -36.34
CA LYS A 421 -10.78 -9.17 -37.21
C LYS A 421 -10.32 -9.04 -38.66
N LYS A 422 -9.04 -8.73 -38.90
CA LYS A 422 -8.44 -8.58 -40.24
C LYS A 422 -8.38 -9.93 -40.98
N GLU A 423 -8.11 -11.03 -40.27
CA GLU A 423 -8.06 -12.38 -40.83
C GLU A 423 -9.44 -13.02 -41.10
N MET A 424 -10.53 -12.40 -40.62
CA MET A 424 -11.88 -12.91 -40.85
C MET A 424 -12.36 -12.66 -42.30
N PRO A 425 -12.94 -13.67 -42.98
CA PRO A 425 -13.45 -13.51 -44.33
C PRO A 425 -14.73 -12.66 -44.35
N ALA A 426 -14.89 -11.82 -45.37
CA ALA A 426 -16.01 -10.86 -45.45
C ALA A 426 -17.39 -11.52 -45.65
N MET A 427 -17.48 -12.62 -46.41
CA MET A 427 -18.75 -13.20 -46.86
C MET A 427 -18.98 -14.65 -46.39
N MET A 428 -18.19 -15.62 -46.87
CA MET A 428 -18.43 -17.05 -46.64
C MET A 428 -17.33 -17.69 -45.79
N GLY A 429 -17.67 -18.72 -45.00
CA GLY A 429 -16.70 -19.51 -44.23
C GLY A 429 -16.28 -18.93 -42.88
N LYS A 430 -16.97 -17.88 -42.39
CA LYS A 430 -16.66 -17.19 -41.12
C LYS A 430 -16.50 -18.13 -39.93
N SER A 431 -17.42 -19.07 -39.74
CA SER A 431 -17.36 -20.04 -38.62
C SER A 431 -16.12 -20.94 -38.71
N LYS A 432 -15.79 -21.45 -39.91
CA LYS A 432 -14.59 -22.29 -40.13
C LYS A 432 -13.30 -21.48 -39.94
N ALA A 433 -13.26 -20.24 -40.42
CA ALA A 433 -12.13 -19.34 -40.24
C ALA A 433 -11.90 -18.98 -38.77
N GLN A 434 -12.96 -18.62 -38.04
CA GLN A 434 -12.89 -18.33 -36.61
C GLN A 434 -12.36 -19.54 -35.83
N LYS A 435 -12.89 -20.74 -36.09
CA LYS A 435 -12.40 -21.96 -35.43
C LYS A 435 -10.90 -22.17 -35.67
N LYS A 436 -10.44 -22.00 -36.92
CA LYS A 436 -9.03 -22.11 -37.29
C LYS A 436 -8.15 -21.07 -36.60
N LEU A 437 -8.60 -19.81 -36.51
CA LEU A 437 -7.86 -18.74 -35.83
C LEU A 437 -7.73 -19.00 -34.32
N ILE A 438 -8.77 -19.53 -33.69
CA ILE A 438 -8.77 -19.88 -32.26
C ILE A 438 -7.86 -21.09 -32.00
N GLU A 439 -7.91 -22.11 -32.85
CA GLU A 439 -7.03 -23.29 -32.77
C GLU A 439 -5.55 -22.90 -32.90
N ASN A 440 -5.22 -22.01 -33.85
CA ASN A 440 -3.86 -21.58 -34.14
C ASN A 440 -3.46 -20.26 -33.44
N LEU A 441 -4.11 -19.90 -32.32
CA LEU A 441 -3.96 -18.58 -31.69
C LEU A 441 -2.50 -18.22 -31.34
N GLY A 442 -1.69 -19.21 -30.94
CA GLY A 442 -0.27 -19.01 -30.64
C GLY A 442 0.53 -18.50 -31.85
N ASP A 443 0.28 -19.06 -33.03
CA ASP A 443 0.91 -18.60 -34.28
C ASP A 443 0.41 -17.21 -34.67
N GLU A 444 -0.87 -16.92 -34.44
CA GLU A 444 -1.41 -15.59 -34.67
C GLU A 444 -0.77 -14.55 -33.74
N PHE A 445 -0.46 -14.89 -32.49
CA PHE A 445 0.29 -14.00 -31.59
C PHE A 445 1.69 -13.70 -32.12
N VAL A 446 2.41 -14.71 -32.63
CA VAL A 446 3.74 -14.54 -33.24
C VAL A 446 3.68 -13.62 -34.47
N LYS A 447 2.63 -13.73 -35.30
CA LYS A 447 2.44 -12.80 -36.43
C LYS A 447 2.27 -11.36 -35.95
N VAL A 448 1.45 -11.14 -34.93
CA VAL A 448 1.24 -9.80 -34.34
C VAL A 448 2.53 -9.26 -33.73
N GLN A 449 3.30 -10.10 -33.04
CA GLN A 449 4.63 -9.74 -32.50
C GLN A 449 5.55 -9.23 -33.61
N ASN A 450 5.64 -9.97 -34.73
CA ASN A 450 6.53 -9.62 -35.84
C ASN A 450 6.03 -8.40 -36.63
N GLU A 451 4.72 -8.27 -36.87
CA GLU A 451 4.16 -7.14 -37.63
C GLU A 451 4.35 -5.81 -36.88
N PHE A 452 4.16 -5.81 -35.55
CA PHE A 452 4.18 -4.59 -34.73
C PHE A 452 5.42 -4.44 -33.85
N HIS A 453 6.38 -5.36 -33.92
CA HIS A 453 7.65 -5.34 -33.17
C HIS A 453 7.43 -5.30 -31.65
N LEU A 454 6.48 -6.11 -31.18
CA LEU A 454 6.04 -6.11 -29.78
C LEU A 454 6.83 -7.15 -28.97
N PRO A 455 7.24 -6.85 -27.72
CA PRO A 455 7.96 -7.79 -26.88
C PRO A 455 7.10 -9.03 -26.58
N PRO A 456 7.67 -10.25 -26.66
CA PRO A 456 6.93 -11.48 -26.40
C PRO A 456 6.44 -11.57 -24.94
N GLY A 457 7.21 -11.02 -23.99
CA GLY A 457 6.87 -11.05 -22.56
C GLY A 457 5.65 -10.21 -22.16
N ASP A 458 5.17 -9.33 -23.03
CA ASP A 458 3.98 -8.51 -22.76
C ASP A 458 2.68 -9.16 -23.34
N PHE A 459 2.78 -10.32 -23.99
CA PHE A 459 1.60 -11.04 -24.52
C PHE A 459 0.89 -11.85 -23.42
N PRO A 460 -0.45 -11.96 -23.49
CA PRO A 460 -1.22 -12.76 -22.54
C PRO A 460 -0.98 -14.27 -22.73
N ASP A 461 -1.34 -15.05 -21.72
CA ASP A 461 -1.37 -16.51 -21.82
C ASP A 461 -2.33 -16.97 -22.94
N VAL A 462 -1.82 -17.81 -23.84
CA VAL A 462 -2.53 -18.21 -25.06
C VAL A 462 -3.76 -19.06 -24.72
N ASP A 463 -3.65 -19.96 -23.75
CA ASP A 463 -4.73 -20.90 -23.41
C ASP A 463 -5.88 -20.18 -22.70
N HIS A 464 -5.55 -19.31 -21.74
CA HIS A 464 -6.53 -18.45 -21.10
C HIS A 464 -7.24 -17.55 -22.11
N PHE A 465 -6.47 -16.88 -23.00
CA PHE A 465 -7.05 -16.01 -24.02
C PHE A 465 -7.96 -16.79 -24.97
N ARG A 466 -7.56 -17.99 -25.39
CA ARG A 466 -8.36 -18.88 -26.26
C ARG A 466 -9.70 -19.22 -25.62
N ASN A 467 -9.70 -19.55 -24.33
CA ASN A 467 -10.91 -19.91 -23.60
C ASN A 467 -11.93 -18.76 -23.59
N VAL A 468 -11.48 -17.55 -23.27
CA VAL A 468 -12.35 -16.35 -23.30
C VAL A 468 -12.81 -16.06 -24.74
N LEU A 469 -11.87 -16.06 -25.70
CA LEU A 469 -12.13 -15.76 -27.12
C LEU A 469 -13.21 -16.66 -27.73
N SER A 470 -13.32 -17.92 -27.27
CA SER A 470 -14.31 -18.88 -27.75
C SER A 470 -15.76 -18.42 -27.57
N GLY A 471 -16.03 -17.57 -26.56
CA GLY A 471 -17.33 -16.96 -26.30
C GLY A 471 -17.66 -15.75 -27.18
N HIS A 472 -16.71 -15.27 -27.99
CA HIS A 472 -16.87 -14.08 -28.82
C HIS A 472 -17.06 -14.41 -30.31
N ASN A 473 -17.65 -13.48 -31.04
CA ASN A 473 -17.73 -13.52 -32.50
C ASN A 473 -16.67 -12.56 -33.08
N LEU A 474 -15.63 -13.12 -33.71
CA LEU A 474 -14.52 -12.34 -34.27
C LEU A 474 -14.96 -11.34 -35.33
N ASP A 475 -16.08 -11.60 -36.02
CA ASP A 475 -16.61 -10.68 -37.02
C ASP A 475 -17.27 -9.44 -36.41
N LYS A 476 -17.57 -9.44 -35.11
CA LYS A 476 -18.08 -8.25 -34.41
C LYS A 476 -16.97 -7.36 -33.85
N PHE A 477 -15.72 -7.80 -33.92
CA PHE A 477 -14.61 -6.99 -33.43
C PHE A 477 -14.32 -5.77 -34.32
N GLU A 478 -13.73 -4.78 -33.67
CA GLU A 478 -13.33 -3.54 -34.31
C GLU A 478 -12.01 -3.68 -35.06
N LYS A 479 -11.87 -2.92 -36.15
CA LYS A 479 -10.59 -2.79 -36.85
C LYS A 479 -9.62 -1.93 -36.04
N LEU A 480 -8.33 -2.00 -36.36
CA LEU A 480 -7.32 -1.20 -35.66
C LEU A 480 -7.55 0.30 -35.86
N ASN A 481 -7.81 1.01 -34.76
CA ASN A 481 -7.92 2.45 -34.72
C ASN A 481 -6.55 3.04 -34.36
N ARG A 482 -5.78 3.37 -35.40
CA ARG A 482 -4.42 3.93 -35.26
C ARG A 482 -4.38 5.21 -34.41
N LYS A 483 -5.45 6.02 -34.42
CA LYS A 483 -5.53 7.24 -33.60
C LYS A 483 -5.61 6.92 -32.11
N MET A 484 -6.40 5.91 -31.71
CA MET A 484 -6.48 5.49 -30.31
C MET A 484 -5.16 4.90 -29.82
N ILE A 485 -4.48 4.12 -30.66
CA ILE A 485 -3.14 3.60 -30.34
C ILE A 485 -2.16 4.76 -30.13
N GLN A 486 -2.11 5.71 -31.07
CA GLN A 486 -1.24 6.89 -30.95
C GLN A 486 -1.52 7.69 -29.68
N VAL A 487 -2.79 7.88 -29.30
CA VAL A 487 -3.16 8.58 -28.07
C VAL A 487 -2.57 7.90 -26.82
N VAL A 488 -2.54 6.57 -26.78
CA VAL A 488 -1.93 5.81 -25.68
C VAL A 488 -0.40 5.81 -25.78
N ASP A 489 0.17 5.82 -26.97
CA ASP A 489 1.62 6.00 -27.16
C ASP A 489 2.10 7.36 -26.66
N ASP A 490 1.41 8.44 -27.02
CA ASP A 490 1.71 9.79 -26.55
C ASP A 490 1.56 9.88 -25.02
N MET A 491 0.57 9.17 -24.46
CA MET A 491 0.38 9.10 -23.01
C MET A 491 1.58 8.45 -22.31
N LEU A 492 2.07 7.33 -22.85
CA LEU A 492 3.21 6.60 -22.29
C LEU A 492 4.54 7.35 -22.48
N ALA A 493 4.74 7.96 -23.65
CA ALA A 493 6.00 8.61 -24.03
C ALA A 493 6.14 10.03 -23.48
N HIS A 494 5.04 10.76 -23.31
CA HIS A 494 5.06 12.19 -22.96
C HIS A 494 4.26 12.50 -21.70
N ASP A 495 2.95 12.19 -21.67
CA ASP A 495 2.09 12.67 -20.57
C ASP A 495 2.49 12.12 -19.19
N ILE A 496 2.77 10.81 -19.10
CA ILE A 496 3.17 10.18 -17.83
C ILE A 496 4.52 10.74 -17.37
N PRO A 497 5.59 10.76 -18.19
CA PRO A 497 6.84 11.40 -17.81
C PRO A 497 6.70 12.86 -17.38
N GLU A 498 5.88 13.66 -18.05
CA GLU A 498 5.62 15.05 -17.67
C GLU A 498 4.87 15.17 -16.33
N LEU A 499 3.86 14.34 -16.13
CA LEU A 499 3.12 14.25 -14.87
C LEU A 499 4.06 13.91 -13.71
N LEU A 500 4.93 12.92 -13.90
CA LEU A 500 5.92 12.52 -12.90
C LEU A 500 6.92 13.64 -12.64
N LYS A 501 7.46 14.30 -13.67
CA LYS A 501 8.37 15.45 -13.50
C LYS A 501 7.73 16.57 -12.70
N TYR A 502 6.44 16.83 -12.92
CA TYR A 502 5.73 17.91 -12.23
C TYR A 502 5.57 17.66 -10.73
N PHE A 503 5.17 16.45 -10.34
CA PHE A 503 4.94 16.11 -8.94
C PHE A 503 6.17 15.56 -8.21
N ARG A 504 7.22 15.15 -8.94
CA ARG A 504 8.52 14.80 -8.36
C ARG A 504 9.34 16.02 -7.95
N ASN A 505 8.90 17.26 -8.22
CA ASN A 505 9.62 18.44 -7.73
C ASN A 505 8.83 19.22 -6.67
N PRO A 506 9.21 19.00 -5.39
CA PRO A 506 9.46 20.13 -4.51
C PRO A 506 10.75 19.89 -3.70
N PHE A 507 11.92 20.13 -4.30
CA PHE A 507 13.30 19.97 -3.76
C PHE A 507 14.02 18.63 -4.07
N GLY A 508 14.04 18.23 -5.34
CA GLY A 508 14.98 17.23 -5.89
C GLY A 508 15.59 17.71 -7.18
#